data_AF-A0A2V7FLT0-F1
#
_entry.id   AF-A0A2V7FLT0-F1
#
_cell.length_a   1.000
_cell.length_b   1.000
_cell.length_c   1.000
_cell.angle_alpha   90.00
_cell.angle_beta   90.00
_cell.angle_gamma   90.00
#
_symmetry.space_group_name_H-M   'P 1'
#
loop_
_entity.id
_entity.type
_entity.pdbx_description
1 polymer ?
#
loop_
_entity_poly.entity_id
_entity_poly.type
_entity_poly.pdbx_seq_one_letter_code
_entity_poly.pdbx_strand_id
1 'polypeptide(L)'
;MDADELATPGYQVLSPATKIKLATLPIGELMVRHPHFTQPIFVRFPRPAVLRGRDGVERYPPAADLPFEDAVARQLVKLDRRVRPNQVKDLIADRREEDVRRALAHTRQTRPQDALAHFKKQLGGRVAAAPAAARESVAPLNQISDEPY
;
A
#
# COMPACT_ATOMS: atom_id res chain seq x y z
N MET A 1 27.79 -15.17 9.77
CA MET A 1 28.70 -14.55 10.74
C MET A 1 30.04 -15.24 10.57
N ASP A 2 31.14 -14.49 10.51
CA ASP A 2 32.44 -15.06 10.17
C ASP A 2 33.05 -15.82 11.35
N ALA A 3 33.72 -16.94 11.06
CA ALA A 3 34.29 -17.81 12.08
C ALA A 3 35.38 -17.12 12.92
N ASP A 4 36.14 -16.21 12.30
CA ASP A 4 37.18 -15.42 12.96
C ASP A 4 36.59 -14.41 13.95
N GLU A 5 35.41 -13.85 13.65
CA GLU A 5 34.69 -12.98 14.57
C GLU A 5 34.27 -13.74 15.84
N LEU A 6 33.79 -14.99 15.68
CA LEU A 6 33.36 -15.86 16.78
C LEU A 6 34.51 -16.42 17.64
N ALA A 7 35.76 -16.25 17.19
CA ALA A 7 36.97 -16.59 17.95
C ALA A 7 37.38 -15.47 18.93
N THR A 8 36.81 -14.27 18.82
CA THR A 8 37.15 -13.15 19.69
C THR A 8 36.74 -13.36 21.16
N PRO A 9 37.43 -12.70 22.13
CA PRO A 9 37.15 -12.85 23.56
C PRO A 9 35.69 -12.62 23.96
N GLY A 10 34.97 -11.74 23.25
CA GLY A 10 33.56 -11.43 23.51
C GLY A 10 32.60 -12.62 23.36
N TYR A 11 32.99 -13.65 22.59
CA TYR A 11 32.17 -14.84 22.35
C TYR A 11 32.69 -16.11 23.04
N GLN A 12 33.67 -16.01 23.95
CA GLN A 12 34.22 -17.18 24.65
C GLN A 12 33.19 -17.89 25.55
N VAL A 13 32.17 -17.16 26.03
CA VAL A 13 31.08 -17.70 26.86
C VAL A 13 30.11 -18.58 26.05
N LEU A 14 30.20 -18.57 24.71
CA LEU A 14 29.34 -19.39 23.86
C LEU A 14 29.91 -20.80 23.70
N SER A 15 29.03 -21.80 23.80
CA SER A 15 29.41 -23.18 23.53
C SER A 15 29.88 -23.36 22.08
N PRO A 16 30.78 -24.32 21.78
CA PRO A 16 31.21 -24.62 20.41
C PRO A 16 30.02 -24.89 19.46
N ALA A 17 29.00 -25.60 19.94
CA ALA A 17 27.79 -25.89 19.17
C ALA A 17 27.01 -24.62 18.79
N THR A 18 26.93 -23.65 19.71
CA THR A 18 26.30 -22.35 19.46
C THR A 18 27.08 -21.56 18.40
N LYS A 19 28.41 -21.56 18.45
CA LYS A 19 29.26 -20.88 17.47
C LYS A 19 29.08 -21.45 16.06
N ILE A 20 29.04 -22.78 15.93
CA ILE A 20 28.80 -23.45 14.63
C ILE A 20 27.44 -23.06 14.06
N LYS A 21 26.40 -23.00 14.90
CA LYS A 21 25.06 -22.59 14.46
C LYS A 21 25.00 -21.12 14.06
N LEU A 22 25.74 -20.24 14.76
CA LEU A 22 25.87 -18.82 14.37
C LEU A 22 26.58 -18.64 13.03
N ALA A 23 27.58 -19.46 12.73
CA ALA A 23 28.30 -19.43 11.45
C ALA A 23 27.43 -19.85 10.27
N THR A 24 26.47 -20.75 10.49
CA THR A 24 25.59 -21.33 9.46
C THR A 24 24.15 -20.82 9.50
N LEU A 25 23.90 -19.71 10.20
CA LEU A 25 22.57 -19.11 10.35
C LEU A 25 21.93 -18.73 9.00
N PRO A 26 20.71 -19.20 8.70
CA PRO A 26 19.97 -18.79 7.51
C PRO A 26 19.64 -17.30 7.51
N ILE A 27 19.50 -16.71 6.32
CA ILE A 27 19.10 -15.30 6.19
C ILE A 27 17.73 -15.07 6.84
N GLY A 28 17.70 -14.12 7.78
CA GLY A 28 16.52 -13.76 8.55
C GLY A 28 16.30 -14.58 9.82
N GLU A 29 17.25 -15.46 10.19
CA GLU A 29 17.31 -16.06 11.52
C GLU A 29 18.31 -15.33 12.42
N LEU A 30 18.03 -15.31 13.73
CA LEU A 30 18.82 -14.64 14.74
C LEU A 30 18.86 -15.46 16.03
N MET A 31 19.95 -15.32 16.78
CA MET A 31 20.10 -15.90 18.10
C MET A 31 19.72 -14.86 19.18
N VAL A 32 18.71 -15.15 19.98
CA VAL A 32 18.33 -14.36 21.16
C VAL A 32 18.93 -14.99 22.41
N ARG A 33 19.64 -14.19 23.20
CA ARG A 33 20.06 -14.55 24.55
C ARG A 33 19.30 -13.70 25.55
N HIS A 34 18.67 -14.34 26.54
CA HIS A 34 17.97 -13.65 27.63
C HIS A 34 18.32 -14.32 28.96
N PRO A 35 18.49 -13.58 30.07
CA PRO A 35 18.78 -14.16 31.39
C PRO A 35 17.76 -15.21 31.88
N HIS A 36 16.50 -15.11 31.45
CA HIS A 36 15.44 -16.09 31.77
C HIS A 36 15.55 -17.42 31.02
N PHE A 37 16.36 -17.47 29.95
CA PHE A 37 16.59 -18.70 29.20
C PHE A 37 18.03 -19.15 29.41
N THR A 38 18.18 -20.36 29.95
CA THR A 38 19.49 -20.98 30.17
C THR A 38 20.18 -21.33 28.86
N GLN A 39 19.42 -21.52 27.78
CA GLN A 39 19.91 -21.81 26.44
C GLN A 39 19.57 -20.68 25.46
N PRO A 40 20.48 -20.30 24.54
CA PRO A 40 20.16 -19.35 23.48
C PRO A 40 19.05 -19.88 22.57
N ILE A 41 18.09 -19.03 22.24
CA ILE A 41 16.97 -19.36 21.38
C ILE A 41 17.27 -18.84 19.97
N PHE A 42 17.01 -19.67 18.97
CA PHE A 42 17.13 -19.27 17.57
C PHE A 42 15.73 -18.99 17.04
N VAL A 43 15.49 -17.74 16.65
CA VAL A 43 14.21 -17.31 16.11
C VAL A 43 14.41 -16.80 14.71
N ARG A 44 13.41 -17.02 13.87
CA ARG A 44 13.34 -16.38 12.57
C ARG A 44 12.54 -15.09 12.72
N PHE A 45 13.08 -13.99 12.22
CA PHE A 45 12.27 -12.78 12.08
C PHE A 45 10.97 -13.18 11.37
N PRO A 46 9.78 -12.87 11.93
CA PRO A 46 8.55 -13.18 11.26
C PRO A 46 8.60 -12.46 9.91
N ARG A 47 8.75 -13.24 8.83
CA ARG A 47 8.50 -12.69 7.51
C ARG A 47 7.03 -12.25 7.59
N PRO A 48 6.71 -10.99 7.23
CA PRO A 48 5.33 -10.63 7.00
C PRO A 48 4.69 -11.72 6.14
N ALA A 49 3.42 -12.06 6.37
CA ALA A 49 2.70 -13.01 5.54
C ALA A 49 2.43 -12.42 4.14
N VAL A 50 3.50 -12.08 3.42
CA VAL A 50 3.46 -11.70 2.02
C VAL A 50 3.56 -12.99 1.23
N LEU A 51 2.52 -13.23 0.43
CA LEU A 51 2.54 -14.28 -0.56
C LEU A 51 3.74 -14.06 -1.48
N ARG A 52 4.42 -15.12 -1.92
CA ARG A 52 5.44 -14.98 -2.96
C ARG A 52 4.78 -14.35 -4.18
N GLY A 53 5.56 -13.64 -5.02
CA GLY A 53 4.99 -12.89 -6.16
C GLY A 53 4.02 -13.72 -7.01
N ARG A 54 4.36 -14.99 -7.29
CA ARG A 54 3.47 -15.94 -7.98
C ARG A 54 2.22 -16.28 -7.17
N ASP A 55 2.37 -16.72 -5.93
CA ASP A 55 1.26 -17.08 -5.03
C ASP A 55 0.29 -15.90 -4.81
N GLY A 56 0.84 -14.68 -4.82
CA GLY A 56 0.06 -13.44 -4.71
C GLY A 56 -0.77 -13.17 -5.95
N VAL A 57 -0.19 -13.33 -7.14
CA VAL A 57 -0.88 -13.14 -8.43
C VAL A 57 -1.92 -14.24 -8.65
N GLU A 58 -1.65 -15.49 -8.29
CA GLU A 58 -2.62 -16.59 -8.38
C GLU A 58 -3.81 -16.38 -7.44
N ARG A 59 -3.57 -15.92 -6.20
CA ARG A 59 -4.65 -15.68 -5.23
C ARG A 59 -5.42 -14.39 -5.51
N TYR A 60 -4.74 -13.36 -6.01
CA TYR A 60 -5.30 -12.04 -6.28
C TYR A 60 -4.93 -11.61 -7.70
N PRO A 61 -5.63 -12.14 -8.73
CA PRO A 61 -5.37 -11.75 -10.10
C PRO A 61 -5.58 -10.23 -10.26
N PRO A 62 -4.76 -9.56 -11.08
CA PRO A 62 -4.98 -8.15 -11.41
C PRO A 62 -6.41 -7.97 -11.92
N ALA A 63 -7.14 -7.02 -11.34
CA ALA A 63 -8.48 -6.71 -11.81
C ALA A 63 -8.37 -6.15 -13.23
N ALA A 64 -9.24 -6.61 -14.13
CA ALA A 64 -9.37 -6.01 -15.46
C ALA A 64 -9.71 -4.53 -15.34
N ASP A 65 -9.14 -3.71 -16.23
CA ASP A 65 -9.47 -2.30 -16.32
C ASP A 65 -10.95 -2.15 -16.65
N LEU A 66 -11.64 -1.35 -15.83
CA LEU A 66 -13.05 -1.02 -16.02
C LEU A 66 -13.14 0.39 -16.62
N PRO A 67 -14.07 0.63 -17.55
CA PRO A 67 -14.42 1.98 -17.99
C PRO A 67 -14.74 2.86 -16.78
N PHE A 68 -14.43 4.15 -16.87
CA PHE A 68 -14.57 5.09 -15.75
C PHE A 68 -15.97 5.05 -15.13
N GLU A 69 -17.01 5.06 -15.95
CA GLU A 69 -18.40 5.02 -15.50
C GLU A 69 -18.75 3.74 -14.75
N ASP A 70 -18.29 2.59 -15.25
CA ASP A 70 -18.48 1.29 -14.61
C ASP A 70 -17.72 1.20 -13.29
N ALA A 71 -16.52 1.78 -13.23
CA ALA A 71 -15.73 1.85 -12.00
C ALA A 71 -16.43 2.68 -10.92
N VAL A 72 -16.98 3.84 -11.28
CA VAL A 72 -17.74 4.72 -10.35
C VAL A 72 -19.01 4.01 -9.87
N ALA A 73 -19.78 3.41 -10.77
CA ALA A 73 -20.98 2.65 -10.43
C ALA A 73 -20.66 1.47 -9.49
N ARG A 74 -19.61 0.69 -9.79
CA ARG A 74 -19.17 -0.42 -8.94
C ARG A 74 -18.78 0.03 -7.54
N GLN A 75 -18.12 1.19 -7.40
CA GLN A 75 -17.75 1.73 -6.10
C GLN A 75 -18.96 2.18 -5.28
N LEU A 76 -19.94 2.84 -5.89
CA LEU A 76 -21.17 3.26 -5.19
C LEU A 76 -22.04 2.07 -4.79
N VAL A 77 -22.19 1.06 -5.66
CA VAL A 77 -22.93 -0.18 -5.33
C VAL A 77 -22.26 -0.96 -4.20
N LYS A 78 -20.93 -0.90 -4.09
CA LYS A 78 -20.19 -1.52 -2.98
C LYS A 78 -20.47 -0.83 -1.64
N LEU A 79 -20.73 0.48 -1.65
CA LEU A 79 -21.10 1.24 -0.45
C LEU A 79 -22.57 1.02 -0.07
N ASP A 80 -23.47 1.11 -1.05
CA ASP A 80 -24.91 0.94 -0.86
C ASP A 80 -25.49 0.06 -1.98
N ARG A 81 -26.01 -1.10 -1.57
CA ARG A 81 -26.58 -2.12 -2.47
C ARG A 81 -27.91 -1.70 -3.11
N ARG A 82 -28.54 -0.63 -2.63
CA ARG A 82 -29.79 -0.08 -3.21
C ARG A 82 -29.52 0.75 -4.47
N VAL A 83 -28.28 1.16 -4.68
CA VAL A 83 -27.88 1.97 -5.84
C VAL A 83 -27.98 1.18 -7.13
N ARG A 84 -28.64 1.76 -8.14
CA ARG A 84 -28.73 1.18 -9.48
C ARG A 84 -27.57 1.69 -10.36
N PRO A 85 -26.78 0.82 -11.02
CA PRO A 85 -25.67 1.23 -11.86
C PRO A 85 -26.05 2.25 -12.94
N ASN A 86 -27.17 2.04 -13.64
CA ASN A 86 -27.62 2.94 -14.70
C ASN A 86 -27.90 4.36 -14.19
N GLN A 87 -28.49 4.48 -13.00
CA GLN A 87 -28.74 5.77 -12.37
C GLN A 87 -27.44 6.53 -12.06
N VAL A 88 -26.37 5.81 -11.71
CA VAL A 88 -25.05 6.42 -11.52
C VAL A 88 -24.48 6.90 -12.85
N LYS A 89 -24.59 6.09 -13.91
CA LYS A 89 -24.13 6.46 -15.26
C LYS A 89 -24.84 7.71 -15.78
N ASP A 90 -26.16 7.75 -15.65
CA ASP A 90 -26.97 8.92 -16.05
C ASP A 90 -26.61 10.18 -15.26
N LEU A 91 -26.21 10.03 -14.00
CA LEU A 91 -25.88 11.14 -13.11
C LEU A 91 -24.48 11.73 -13.38
N ILE A 92 -23.55 10.90 -13.84
CA ILE A 92 -22.18 11.31 -14.21
C ILE A 92 -22.04 11.66 -15.69
N ALA A 93 -23.04 11.34 -16.52
CA ALA A 93 -23.10 11.77 -17.90
C ALA A 93 -22.91 13.29 -18.00
N ASP A 94 -22.04 13.71 -18.92
CA ASP A 94 -21.65 15.11 -19.16
C ASP A 94 -20.97 15.83 -17.98
N ARG A 95 -20.47 15.09 -16.98
CA ARG A 95 -19.68 15.65 -15.87
C ARG A 95 -18.20 15.44 -16.10
N ARG A 96 -17.40 16.38 -15.58
CA ARG A 96 -15.94 16.22 -15.56
C ARG A 96 -15.55 15.08 -14.64
N GLU A 97 -14.65 14.23 -15.11
CA GLU A 97 -14.14 13.12 -14.31
C GLU A 97 -13.52 13.58 -12.99
N GLU A 98 -12.86 14.73 -12.97
CA GLU A 98 -12.25 15.30 -11.75
C GLU A 98 -13.30 15.60 -10.66
N ASP A 99 -14.43 16.19 -11.04
CA ASP A 99 -15.53 16.50 -10.12
C ASP A 99 -16.19 15.22 -9.60
N VAL A 100 -16.37 14.23 -10.49
CA VAL A 100 -16.88 12.89 -10.15
C VAL A 100 -15.95 12.17 -9.17
N ARG A 101 -14.63 12.21 -9.42
CA ARG A 101 -13.61 11.61 -8.52
C ARG A 101 -13.61 12.29 -7.15
N ARG A 102 -13.68 13.63 -7.10
CA ARG A 102 -13.76 14.39 -5.85
C ARG A 102 -15.03 14.02 -5.06
N ALA A 103 -16.18 13.98 -5.73
CA ALA A 103 -17.45 13.63 -5.10
C ALA A 103 -17.48 12.18 -4.58
N LEU A 104 -16.91 11.25 -5.35
CA LEU A 104 -16.81 9.84 -5.00
C LEU A 104 -15.88 9.64 -3.79
N ALA A 105 -14.72 10.30 -3.78
CA ALA A 105 -13.79 10.26 -2.67
C ALA A 105 -14.43 10.75 -1.36
N HIS A 106 -15.14 11.88 -1.40
CA HIS A 106 -15.84 12.41 -0.24
C HIS A 106 -16.93 11.46 0.26
N THR A 107 -17.72 10.89 -0.66
CA THR A 107 -18.77 9.92 -0.31
C THR A 107 -18.20 8.64 0.32
N ARG A 108 -17.06 8.16 -0.17
CA ARG A 108 -16.34 7.00 0.40
C ARG A 108 -15.79 7.27 1.80
N GLN A 109 -15.37 8.50 2.07
CA GLN A 109 -14.83 8.89 3.37
C GLN A 109 -15.95 9.01 4.41
N THR A 110 -17.05 9.69 4.06
CA THR A 110 -18.17 9.93 5.00
C THR A 110 -18.99 8.66 5.26
N ARG A 111 -19.06 7.72 4.31
CA ARG A 111 -19.90 6.51 4.37
C ARG A 111 -21.34 6.79 4.83
N PRO A 112 -22.06 7.71 4.15
CA PRO A 112 -23.42 8.06 4.50
C PRO A 112 -24.37 6.87 4.28
N GLN A 113 -25.50 6.86 4.99
CA GLN A 113 -26.50 5.81 4.91
C GLN A 113 -27.21 5.76 3.55
N ASP A 114 -27.38 6.91 2.90
CA ASP A 114 -27.79 7.06 1.51
C ASP A 114 -26.61 7.58 0.68
N ALA A 115 -25.89 6.66 0.05
CA ALA A 115 -24.69 6.98 -0.72
C ALA A 115 -25.00 7.80 -1.97
N LEU A 116 -26.13 7.53 -2.63
CA LEU A 116 -26.47 8.17 -3.90
C LEU A 116 -26.97 9.60 -3.69
N ALA A 117 -27.79 9.86 -2.67
CA ALA A 117 -28.23 11.21 -2.34
C ALA A 117 -27.06 12.10 -1.93
N HIS A 118 -26.14 11.58 -1.10
CA HIS A 118 -24.94 12.31 -0.70
C HIS A 118 -24.01 12.59 -1.88
N PHE A 119 -23.77 11.58 -2.73
CA PHE A 119 -22.95 11.72 -3.93
C PHE A 119 -23.52 12.78 -4.89
N LYS A 120 -24.85 12.74 -5.12
CA LYS A 120 -25.56 13.76 -5.91
C LYS A 120 -25.42 15.16 -5.30
N LYS A 121 -25.53 15.29 -3.97
CA LYS A 121 -25.34 16.56 -3.26
C LYS A 121 -23.92 17.11 -3.48
N GLN A 122 -22.92 16.23 -3.43
CA GLN A 122 -21.51 16.61 -3.58
C GLN A 122 -21.13 17.00 -5.02
N LEU A 123 -21.83 16.46 -6.02
CA LEU A 123 -21.69 16.85 -7.43
C LEU A 123 -22.27 18.25 -7.72
N GLY A 124 -23.17 18.75 -6.87
CA GLY A 124 -23.77 20.08 -7.01
C GLY A 124 -24.58 20.28 -8.30
N GLY A 125 -24.86 21.55 -8.62
CA GLY A 125 -25.53 21.95 -9.85
C GLY A 125 -24.75 21.56 -11.11
N ARG A 126 -25.42 21.47 -12.27
CA ARG A 126 -24.74 21.27 -13.57
C ARG A 126 -23.89 22.49 -13.89
N VAL A 127 -22.63 22.48 -13.49
CA VAL A 127 -21.68 23.57 -13.77
C VAL A 127 -21.15 23.36 -15.18
N ALA A 128 -21.49 24.27 -16.09
CA ALA A 128 -20.92 24.34 -17.43
C ALA A 128 -19.41 24.63 -17.35
N ALA A 129 -18.66 24.07 -18.29
CA ALA A 129 -17.22 24.09 -18.30
C ALA A 129 -16.64 25.53 -18.32
N ALA A 130 -15.99 25.95 -17.23
CA ALA A 130 -15.00 27.04 -17.30
C ALA A 130 -13.69 26.51 -17.92
N PRO A 131 -13.06 27.20 -18.89
CA PRO A 131 -11.87 26.71 -19.58
C PRO A 131 -10.75 26.40 -18.57
N ALA A 132 -10.04 25.29 -18.79
CA ALA A 132 -8.95 24.87 -17.92
C ALA A 132 -7.84 25.94 -17.95
N ALA A 133 -7.57 26.56 -16.79
CA ALA A 133 -6.40 27.39 -16.62
C ALA A 133 -5.15 26.53 -16.84
N ALA A 134 -4.24 27.01 -17.68
CA ALA A 134 -2.97 26.33 -17.96
C ALA A 134 -2.23 26.07 -16.65
N ARG A 135 -1.90 24.80 -16.37
CA ARG A 135 -1.06 24.44 -15.23
C ARG A 135 0.34 25.00 -15.49
N GLU A 136 0.79 25.93 -14.66
CA GLU A 136 2.19 26.37 -14.66
C GLU A 136 3.09 25.14 -14.47
N SER A 137 3.92 24.87 -15.47
CA SER A 137 4.94 23.83 -15.39
C SER A 137 5.93 24.20 -14.29
N VAL A 138 6.03 23.37 -13.26
CA VAL A 138 7.08 23.50 -12.24
C VAL A 138 8.42 23.27 -12.92
N ALA A 139 9.31 24.26 -12.86
CA ALA A 139 10.65 24.17 -13.42
C ALA A 139 11.43 23.01 -12.76
N PRO A 140 12.21 22.22 -13.53
CA PRO A 140 12.98 21.12 -12.97
C PRO A 140 14.03 21.64 -11.98
N LEU A 141 14.24 20.91 -10.89
CA LEU A 141 15.26 21.20 -9.89
C LEU A 141 16.67 21.04 -10.52
N ASN A 142 17.54 22.03 -10.30
CA ASN A 142 18.92 22.01 -10.80
C ASN A 142 19.70 20.80 -10.26
N GLN A 143 20.55 20.22 -11.10
CA GLN A 143 21.47 19.14 -10.72
C GLN A 143 22.43 19.61 -9.62
N ILE A 144 22.55 18.81 -8.56
CA ILE A 144 23.49 19.03 -7.47
C ILE A 144 24.89 18.74 -8.04
N SER A 145 25.76 19.75 -8.06
CA SER A 145 27.17 19.59 -8.43
C SER A 145 27.93 18.79 -7.38
N ASP A 146 28.61 17.73 -7.80
CA ASP A 146 29.64 17.05 -7.03
C ASP A 146 30.91 17.91 -7.01
N GLU A 147 31.16 18.65 -5.91
CA GLU A 147 32.50 19.13 -5.58
C GLU A 147 32.99 18.46 -4.28
N PRO A 148 34.17 17.82 -4.30
CA PRO A 148 34.75 17.18 -3.13
C PRO A 148 35.56 18.19 -2.31
N TYR A 149 35.33 18.23 -1.00
CA TYR A 149 36.30 18.69 -0.01
C TYR A 149 36.91 17.49 0.71
#